data_AF-A0A7K8ZGR5-F1
#
_entry.id   AF-A0A7K8ZGR5-F1
#
_cell.length_a   1.000
_cell.length_b   1.000
_cell.length_c   1.000
_cell.angle_alpha   90.00
_cell.angle_beta   90.00
_cell.angle_gamma   90.00
#
_symmetry.space_group_name_H-M   'P 1'
#
loop_
_entity.id
_entity.type
_entity.pdbx_description
1 polymer ?
#
loop_
_entity_poly.entity_id
_entity_poly.type
_entity_poly.pdbx_seq_one_letter_code
_entity_poly.pdbx_strand_id
1 'polypeptide(L)'
;MSPVFPMLTVLSMFYYMCLRRRARTATRGEMNSRRAIESNTRALPINVEIVQYAKEVLDFSSHYGSENSMSYTMWNLAGIPNVYPSSGDFTQTAVFRTYGTWWDRCPSARLPFKRTPSTFCSQDYVELAFEEPVYPTAVHILETYHPGAVVRILACSANPYSQNPPAEVRWEILWSEAPTKVNGPQARQFTPCIKQINFPTNLIRLEVNSSLLDYYTELDAVVLHGVKERPVLSLKTSMIDMNDIDEDEDEEKYDCGMDTLNKQLSIVTLREWPTNGYFDKLPYELIQLILSHLAVPDLCRLAQTCKLLYQHCCDPLQYIHLSLQPYWARINDTSLEYLQSRCTLIQWLNLSWTGNRGAISVSGFSRFLKVCGSELVRLELSCGHFLNETCLEVITEMCPNLQELNLSSCDKIPPQAFNHIAKVGSLKRLILYRTKVEQTALLSILNFCSELQHLSLGSCVMIEDYDLIASMMGAKCKKLRSLDLWRCKNITESGIAELASGCQLLEELDLGWCPTLQSSTGCFTNLARKLPNLQKLFLTANRSVCDTDIEELAANCTHLRQLDILGTRMVSPASLRKLLESCKDLSLLDVSFCSQIDNRVVLELNANFPNVFIKKSFTQ
;
A
#
# COMPACT_ATOMS: atom_id res chain seq x y z
N MET A 1 -26.26 -12.50 -42.85
CA MET A 1 -27.22 -12.20 -41.74
C MET A 1 -26.40 -12.01 -40.48
N SER A 2 -26.65 -10.95 -39.71
CA SER A 2 -25.83 -10.60 -38.55
C SER A 2 -26.33 -11.27 -37.26
N PRO A 3 -25.48 -11.94 -36.46
CA PRO A 3 -25.86 -12.38 -35.13
C PRO A 3 -25.80 -11.19 -34.16
N VAL A 4 -26.94 -10.80 -33.58
CA VAL A 4 -27.01 -9.74 -32.57
C VAL A 4 -26.67 -10.32 -31.20
N PHE A 5 -25.48 -9.98 -30.67
CA PHE A 5 -25.12 -10.33 -29.29
C PHE A 5 -25.88 -9.46 -28.27
N PRO A 6 -26.23 -9.99 -27.08
CA PRO A 6 -27.19 -9.36 -26.17
C PRO A 6 -26.55 -8.29 -25.27
N MET A 7 -26.59 -7.01 -25.67
CA MET A 7 -26.27 -5.88 -24.76
C MET A 7 -27.17 -5.84 -23.49
N LEU A 8 -28.34 -6.50 -23.52
CA LEU A 8 -29.31 -6.48 -22.42
C LEU A 8 -28.77 -7.05 -21.11
N THR A 9 -27.79 -7.96 -21.11
CA THR A 9 -27.27 -8.58 -19.87
C THR A 9 -26.41 -7.60 -19.07
N VAL A 10 -25.52 -6.86 -19.72
CA VAL A 10 -24.67 -5.85 -19.05
C VAL A 10 -25.50 -4.70 -18.51
N LEU A 11 -26.44 -4.18 -19.32
CA LEU A 11 -27.33 -3.10 -18.90
C LEU A 11 -28.31 -3.53 -17.80
N SER A 12 -28.86 -4.74 -17.84
CA SER A 12 -29.71 -5.24 -16.75
C SER A 12 -28.94 -5.51 -15.46
N MET A 13 -27.69 -5.98 -15.52
CA MET A 13 -26.83 -6.07 -14.34
C MET A 13 -26.50 -4.70 -13.74
N PHE A 14 -26.12 -3.71 -14.55
CA PHE A 14 -25.94 -2.32 -14.08
C PHE A 14 -27.22 -1.75 -13.47
N TYR A 15 -28.38 -1.99 -14.10
CA TYR A 15 -29.68 -1.56 -13.59
C TYR A 15 -30.01 -2.24 -12.25
N TYR A 16 -29.75 -3.53 -12.09
CA TYR A 16 -29.92 -4.25 -10.82
C TYR A 16 -28.96 -3.75 -9.73
N MET A 17 -27.71 -3.45 -10.07
CA MET A 17 -26.73 -2.85 -9.14
C MET A 17 -27.16 -1.46 -8.68
N CYS A 18 -27.64 -0.61 -9.60
CA CYS A 18 -28.19 0.71 -9.27
C CYS A 18 -29.48 0.63 -8.45
N LEU A 19 -30.37 -0.33 -8.73
CA LEU A 19 -31.56 -0.60 -7.92
C LEU A 19 -31.20 -1.08 -6.52
N ARG A 20 -30.22 -1.98 -6.36
CA ARG A 20 -29.78 -2.44 -5.02
C ARG A 20 -29.07 -1.34 -4.24
N ARG A 21 -28.30 -0.45 -4.92
CA ARG A 21 -27.74 0.78 -4.32
C ARG A 21 -28.83 1.72 -3.82
N ARG A 22 -29.92 1.94 -4.58
CA ARG A 22 -31.09 2.72 -4.11
C ARG A 22 -31.91 2.03 -3.03
N ALA A 23 -32.04 0.70 -3.07
CA ALA A 23 -32.78 -0.06 -2.05
C ALA A 23 -32.11 0.03 -0.66
N ARG A 24 -30.77 0.02 -0.60
CA ARG A 24 -30.02 0.21 0.66
C ARG A 24 -30.21 1.62 1.27
N THR A 25 -30.59 2.63 0.48
CA THR A 25 -31.00 3.96 0.97
C THR A 25 -32.50 4.09 1.26
N ALA A 26 -33.29 3.01 1.13
CA ALA A 26 -34.76 3.08 1.08
C ALA A 26 -35.49 2.00 1.91
N THR A 27 -34.95 1.62 3.07
CA THR A 27 -35.72 0.93 4.13
C THR A 27 -36.09 1.92 5.24
N ARG A 28 -37.18 2.67 5.03
CA ARG A 28 -37.72 3.64 6.01
C ARG A 28 -39.23 3.41 6.17
N GLY A 29 -39.62 2.93 7.35
CA GLY A 29 -40.99 2.49 7.67
C GLY A 29 -40.97 1.06 8.22
N GLU A 30 -41.67 0.72 9.31
CA GLU A 30 -42.44 1.56 10.23
C GLU A 30 -42.28 1.06 11.68
N MET A 31 -42.27 1.99 12.63
CA MET A 31 -42.60 1.66 14.03
C MET A 31 -43.38 2.83 14.67
N ASN A 32 -44.56 3.09 14.10
CA ASN A 32 -45.49 4.11 14.58
C ASN A 32 -46.21 3.63 15.85
N SER A 33 -45.98 4.25 17.00
CA SER A 33 -47.02 4.36 18.02
C SER A 33 -46.92 5.65 18.84
N ARG A 34 -48.08 6.29 19.05
CA ARG A 34 -48.37 7.38 19.99
C ARG A 34 -47.76 8.75 19.71
N ARG A 35 -48.52 9.57 18.97
CA ARG A 35 -48.59 11.01 19.26
C ARG A 35 -49.24 11.23 20.63
N ALA A 36 -48.66 12.11 21.44
CA ALA A 36 -49.37 12.92 22.41
C ALA A 36 -48.95 14.38 22.16
N ILE A 37 -49.89 15.33 22.29
CA ILE A 37 -49.62 16.75 22.10
C ILE A 37 -49.32 17.35 23.46
N GLU A 38 -48.15 17.95 23.65
CA GLU A 38 -47.99 18.99 24.66
C GLU A 38 -46.88 19.97 24.26
N SER A 39 -47.19 21.25 24.36
CA SER A 39 -46.29 22.36 24.03
C SER A 39 -45.48 22.76 25.26
N ASN A 40 -44.17 22.52 25.27
CA ASN A 40 -43.27 23.24 26.15
C ASN A 40 -41.84 23.30 25.62
N THR A 41 -41.23 24.49 25.71
CA THR A 41 -39.89 24.77 25.19
C THR A 41 -38.84 24.09 26.06
N ARG A 42 -38.27 22.98 25.58
CA ARG A 42 -37.07 22.36 26.16
C ARG A 42 -35.95 22.34 25.12
N ALA A 43 -34.80 22.88 25.48
CA ALA A 43 -33.60 22.79 24.66
C ALA A 43 -33.19 21.33 24.48
N LEU A 44 -32.74 20.99 23.26
CA LEU A 44 -32.08 19.71 23.00
C LEU A 44 -30.75 19.66 23.79
N PRO A 45 -30.33 18.48 24.28
CA PRO A 45 -29.06 18.36 24.99
C PRO A 45 -27.88 18.70 24.07
N ILE A 46 -26.94 19.48 24.60
CA ILE A 46 -25.90 20.22 23.83
C ILE A 46 -24.87 19.30 23.13
N ASN A 47 -24.85 17.99 23.41
CA ASN A 47 -24.06 17.02 22.65
C ASN A 47 -24.89 15.76 22.37
N VAL A 48 -25.43 15.66 21.15
CA VAL A 48 -25.91 14.39 20.59
C VAL A 48 -24.75 13.75 19.85
N GLU A 49 -24.27 12.60 20.35
CA GLU A 49 -23.29 11.80 19.61
C GLU A 49 -23.95 11.14 18.39
N ILE A 50 -23.26 11.22 17.26
CA ILE A 50 -23.62 10.63 15.98
C ILE A 50 -22.71 9.44 15.77
N VAL A 51 -23.32 8.28 15.56
CA VAL A 51 -22.65 7.02 15.23
C VAL A 51 -23.00 6.69 13.79
N GLN A 52 -22.00 6.66 12.92
CA GLN A 52 -22.19 6.43 11.49
C GLN A 52 -21.13 5.48 10.93
N TYR A 53 -21.58 4.55 10.10
CA TYR A 53 -20.71 3.67 9.32
C TYR A 53 -20.16 4.42 8.10
N ALA A 54 -19.05 3.93 7.53
CA ALA A 54 -18.56 4.43 6.25
C ALA A 54 -19.65 4.28 5.17
N LYS A 55 -20.00 5.40 4.52
CA LYS A 55 -21.02 5.51 3.47
C LYS A 55 -20.53 4.90 2.17
N GLU A 56 -19.29 5.21 1.83
CA GLU A 56 -18.63 4.82 0.58
C GLU A 56 -17.12 4.77 0.79
N VAL A 57 -16.47 3.84 0.09
CA VAL A 57 -15.02 3.90 -0.13
C VAL A 57 -14.78 4.92 -1.24
N LEU A 58 -13.75 5.74 -1.07
CA LEU A 58 -13.41 6.81 -2.00
C LEU A 58 -12.14 6.56 -2.81
N ASP A 59 -11.15 5.91 -2.20
CA ASP A 59 -9.87 5.56 -2.82
C ASP A 59 -9.14 4.47 -2.02
N PHE A 60 -8.21 3.74 -2.64
CA PHE A 60 -7.35 2.73 -2.01
C PHE A 60 -6.16 2.34 -2.88
N SER A 61 -5.03 2.01 -2.25
CA SER A 61 -3.79 1.65 -2.94
C SER A 61 -3.83 0.28 -3.63
N SER A 62 -4.32 -0.74 -2.93
CA SER A 62 -4.45 -2.11 -3.45
C SER A 62 -5.69 -2.81 -2.91
N HIS A 63 -6.11 -3.88 -3.58
CA HIS A 63 -7.12 -4.80 -3.08
C HIS A 63 -6.84 -6.25 -3.52
N TYR A 64 -7.21 -7.20 -2.67
CA TYR A 64 -7.22 -8.62 -3.01
C TYR A 64 -8.46 -8.95 -3.86
N GLY A 65 -9.64 -8.41 -3.52
CA GLY A 65 -10.88 -8.54 -4.31
C GLY A 65 -10.86 -7.84 -5.67
N SER A 66 -11.94 -7.98 -6.45
CA SER A 66 -12.06 -7.44 -7.82
C SER A 66 -13.08 -6.31 -7.89
N GLU A 67 -12.86 -5.31 -8.77
CA GLU A 67 -13.79 -4.18 -8.97
C GLU A 67 -15.20 -4.63 -9.40
N ASN A 68 -15.31 -5.79 -10.06
CA ASN A 68 -16.59 -6.37 -10.50
C ASN A 68 -17.09 -7.51 -9.60
N SER A 69 -16.55 -7.67 -8.39
CA SER A 69 -16.92 -8.75 -7.45
C SER A 69 -17.27 -8.20 -6.07
N MET A 70 -18.12 -8.91 -5.34
CA MET A 70 -18.33 -8.69 -3.90
C MET A 70 -17.29 -9.41 -3.04
N SER A 71 -16.45 -10.29 -3.62
CA SER A 71 -15.48 -11.09 -2.85
C SER A 71 -14.21 -10.30 -2.55
N TYR A 72 -13.88 -10.16 -1.26
CA TYR A 72 -12.64 -9.61 -0.69
C TYR A 72 -12.32 -8.16 -1.11
N THR A 73 -13.33 -7.40 -1.50
CA THR A 73 -13.14 -6.11 -2.20
C THR A 73 -13.23 -4.94 -1.22
N MET A 74 -12.46 -3.88 -1.46
CA MET A 74 -12.46 -2.71 -0.56
C MET A 74 -13.85 -2.11 -0.37
N TRP A 75 -14.68 -2.14 -1.42
CA TRP A 75 -16.08 -1.68 -1.39
C TRP A 75 -16.97 -2.34 -0.32
N ASN A 76 -16.54 -3.46 0.29
CA ASN A 76 -17.26 -4.12 1.38
C ASN A 76 -17.27 -3.30 2.69
N LEU A 77 -16.28 -2.41 2.91
CA LEU A 77 -16.24 -1.48 4.04
C LEU A 77 -17.39 -0.46 4.07
N ALA A 78 -18.14 -0.33 2.97
CA ALA A 78 -19.24 0.64 2.83
C ALA A 78 -20.57 0.08 3.36
N GLY A 79 -20.90 0.43 4.60
CA GLY A 79 -22.15 0.10 5.27
C GLY A 79 -21.95 -0.57 6.63
N ILE A 80 -22.99 -1.26 7.09
CA ILE A 80 -22.95 -2.09 8.30
C ILE A 80 -22.09 -3.34 8.09
N PRO A 81 -21.46 -3.89 9.15
CA PRO A 81 -20.74 -5.15 9.08
C PRO A 81 -21.58 -6.31 8.54
N ASN A 82 -20.91 -7.25 7.86
CA ASN A 82 -21.48 -8.44 7.24
C ASN A 82 -21.10 -9.73 8.00
N VAL A 83 -20.06 -9.65 8.85
CA VAL A 83 -19.35 -10.79 9.44
C VAL A 83 -19.16 -10.61 10.95
N TYR A 84 -18.69 -9.44 11.39
CA TYR A 84 -18.40 -9.16 12.79
C TYR A 84 -19.65 -9.36 13.68
N PRO A 85 -19.56 -10.09 14.82
CA PRO A 85 -18.35 -10.48 15.55
C PRO A 85 -17.75 -11.87 15.19
N SER A 86 -18.21 -12.54 14.12
CA SER A 86 -17.60 -13.79 13.65
C SER A 86 -16.16 -13.59 13.15
N SER A 87 -15.37 -14.66 13.09
CA SER A 87 -13.91 -14.56 12.89
C SER A 87 -13.36 -15.60 11.91
N GLY A 88 -12.40 -15.19 11.09
CA GLY A 88 -11.87 -16.00 10.01
C GLY A 88 -12.06 -15.33 8.65
N ASP A 89 -11.89 -16.12 7.60
CA ASP A 89 -11.75 -15.67 6.22
C ASP A 89 -13.09 -15.64 5.49
N PHE A 90 -13.62 -14.43 5.28
CA PHE A 90 -14.95 -14.25 4.72
C PHE A 90 -14.88 -13.34 3.48
N THR A 91 -15.36 -13.86 2.35
CA THR A 91 -15.45 -13.11 1.09
C THR A 91 -16.19 -11.76 1.19
N GLN A 92 -16.97 -11.55 2.25
CA GLN A 92 -17.77 -10.36 2.51
C GLN A 92 -16.98 -9.20 3.12
N THR A 93 -15.69 -9.36 3.40
CA THR A 93 -14.81 -8.33 4.01
C THR A 93 -13.94 -7.61 2.96
N ALA A 94 -13.19 -6.59 3.38
CA ALA A 94 -12.16 -5.93 2.59
C ALA A 94 -10.76 -6.42 2.97
N VAL A 95 -9.95 -6.73 1.95
CA VAL A 95 -8.65 -7.40 2.10
C VAL A 95 -7.62 -6.73 1.17
N PHE A 96 -6.47 -6.35 1.71
CA PHE A 96 -5.36 -5.80 0.91
C PHE A 96 -4.59 -6.90 0.18
N ARG A 97 -3.94 -6.59 -0.96
CA ARG A 97 -3.18 -7.62 -1.69
C ARG A 97 -1.90 -8.04 -0.93
N THR A 98 -1.29 -7.11 -0.21
CA THR A 98 -0.01 -7.35 0.48
C THR A 98 -0.21 -7.78 1.93
N TYR A 99 0.61 -8.73 2.36
CA TYR A 99 0.67 -9.22 3.73
C TYR A 99 2.04 -9.85 4.03
N GLY A 100 2.45 -9.85 5.30
CA GLY A 100 3.77 -10.32 5.75
C GLY A 100 4.97 -9.65 5.05
N THR A 101 6.13 -10.32 5.07
CA THR A 101 7.43 -9.78 4.59
C THR A 101 8.05 -10.53 3.41
N TRP A 102 7.38 -11.50 2.78
CA TRP A 102 7.97 -12.21 1.62
C TRP A 102 8.03 -11.37 0.34
N TRP A 103 7.34 -10.23 0.29
CA TRP A 103 7.49 -9.20 -0.74
C TRP A 103 8.77 -8.35 -0.56
N ASP A 104 9.32 -8.34 0.65
CA ASP A 104 10.60 -7.68 0.98
C ASP A 104 11.79 -8.66 0.91
N ARG A 105 11.51 -9.97 0.90
CA ARG A 105 12.50 -11.07 0.82
C ARG A 105 12.58 -11.74 -0.55
N CYS A 106 11.82 -11.31 -1.55
CA CYS A 106 11.87 -11.89 -2.89
C CYS A 106 13.08 -11.37 -3.69
N PRO A 107 13.63 -12.13 -4.65
CA PRO A 107 14.64 -11.61 -5.59
C PRO A 107 14.24 -10.30 -6.28
N SER A 108 12.94 -10.10 -6.55
CA SER A 108 12.41 -8.84 -7.08
C SER A 108 12.18 -7.74 -6.04
N ALA A 109 12.50 -7.93 -4.76
CA ALA A 109 12.28 -6.92 -3.72
C ALA A 109 13.02 -5.61 -4.04
N ARG A 110 12.41 -4.49 -3.66
CA ARG A 110 12.99 -3.16 -3.90
C ARG A 110 13.75 -2.71 -2.66
N LEU A 111 14.98 -2.22 -2.85
CA LEU A 111 15.73 -1.60 -1.76
C LEU A 111 14.93 -0.41 -1.16
N PRO A 112 14.90 -0.25 0.16
CA PRO A 112 14.15 0.82 0.82
C PRO A 112 14.77 2.19 0.53
N PHE A 113 13.94 3.23 0.58
CA PHE A 113 14.41 4.61 0.53
C PHE A 113 15.16 4.97 1.82
N LYS A 114 16.24 5.76 1.70
CA LYS A 114 16.88 6.38 2.86
C LYS A 114 16.01 7.53 3.37
N ARG A 115 16.18 7.93 4.64
CA ARG A 115 15.50 9.07 5.30
C ARG A 115 13.97 9.00 5.43
N THR A 116 13.32 7.88 5.14
CA THR A 116 11.93 7.69 5.55
C THR A 116 11.86 7.77 7.09
N PRO A 117 10.97 8.59 7.69
CA PRO A 117 10.85 8.66 9.14
C PRO A 117 10.58 7.28 9.74
N SER A 118 11.19 6.96 10.89
CA SER A 118 10.93 5.69 11.59
C SER A 118 9.47 5.52 12.02
N THR A 119 8.74 6.63 12.16
CA THR A 119 7.29 6.68 12.41
C THR A 119 6.44 6.46 11.15
N PHE A 120 7.03 6.37 9.95
CA PHE A 120 6.33 6.08 8.71
C PHE A 120 6.53 4.61 8.31
N CYS A 121 5.55 3.78 8.64
CA CYS A 121 5.52 2.35 8.32
C CYS A 121 4.42 1.98 7.30
N SER A 122 3.57 2.92 6.87
CA SER A 122 2.42 2.68 5.97
C SER A 122 2.83 2.01 4.65
N GLN A 123 2.22 0.86 4.34
CA GLN A 123 2.42 0.10 3.09
C GLN A 123 1.26 0.27 2.11
N ASP A 124 0.03 0.23 2.62
CA ASP A 124 -1.23 0.35 1.87
C ASP A 124 -2.18 1.35 2.59
N TYR A 125 -3.23 1.82 1.92
CA TYR A 125 -4.26 2.70 2.50
C TYR A 125 -5.66 2.49 1.91
N VAL A 126 -6.68 2.94 2.64
CA VAL A 126 -8.06 3.12 2.16
C VAL A 126 -8.66 4.43 2.69
N GLU A 127 -9.39 5.14 1.85
CA GLU A 127 -10.11 6.37 2.17
C GLU A 127 -11.62 6.13 2.21
N LEU A 128 -12.27 6.56 3.28
CA LEU A 128 -13.66 6.26 3.62
C LEU A 128 -14.43 7.57 3.89
N ALA A 129 -15.50 7.79 3.14
CA ALA A 129 -16.41 8.90 3.41
C ALA A 129 -17.59 8.47 4.30
N PHE A 130 -18.10 9.44 5.05
CA PHE A 130 -19.21 9.32 6.00
C PHE A 130 -20.32 10.32 5.62
N GLU A 131 -21.54 10.10 6.12
CA GLU A 131 -22.72 10.85 5.69
C GLU A 131 -22.69 12.31 6.18
N GLU A 132 -22.35 12.53 7.44
CA GLU A 132 -22.30 13.87 8.05
C GLU A 132 -20.91 14.23 8.60
N PRO A 133 -20.46 15.49 8.48
CA PRO A 133 -19.22 15.94 9.10
C PRO A 133 -19.37 16.14 10.61
N VAL A 134 -18.49 15.49 11.38
CA VAL A 134 -18.51 15.50 12.86
C VAL A 134 -17.12 15.75 13.44
N TYR A 135 -17.05 16.28 14.66
CA TYR A 135 -15.82 16.26 15.46
C TYR A 135 -15.65 14.86 16.06
N PRO A 136 -14.61 14.07 15.69
CA PRO A 136 -14.51 12.66 16.09
C PRO A 136 -14.34 12.48 17.60
N THR A 137 -15.21 11.68 18.21
CA THR A 137 -15.08 11.22 19.60
C THR A 137 -14.38 9.86 19.66
N ALA A 138 -14.67 8.96 18.72
CA ALA A 138 -13.98 7.69 18.52
C ALA A 138 -14.01 7.23 17.05
N VAL A 139 -13.09 6.35 16.68
CA VAL A 139 -13.13 5.58 15.43
C VAL A 139 -13.01 4.11 15.80
N HIS A 140 -13.95 3.29 15.34
CA HIS A 140 -13.99 1.84 15.56
C HIS A 140 -13.73 1.13 14.24
N ILE A 141 -12.81 0.16 14.25
CA ILE A 141 -12.46 -0.65 13.07
C ILE A 141 -12.77 -2.10 13.41
N LEU A 142 -13.62 -2.75 12.63
CA LEU A 142 -14.05 -4.12 12.85
C LEU A 142 -13.13 -5.06 12.06
N GLU A 143 -12.05 -5.51 12.71
CA GLU A 143 -11.10 -6.47 12.17
C GLU A 143 -11.62 -7.88 12.46
N THR A 144 -11.80 -8.72 11.43
CA THR A 144 -12.42 -10.07 11.56
C THR A 144 -11.42 -11.21 11.42
N TYR A 145 -10.29 -10.95 10.76
CA TYR A 145 -9.22 -11.90 10.51
C TYR A 145 -7.85 -11.22 10.58
N HIS A 146 -6.88 -11.87 11.23
CA HIS A 146 -5.52 -11.35 11.50
C HIS A 146 -5.48 -9.84 11.79
N PRO A 147 -6.07 -9.40 12.91
CA PRO A 147 -6.06 -8.00 13.31
C PRO A 147 -4.65 -7.47 13.61
N GLY A 148 -4.48 -6.15 13.54
CA GLY A 148 -3.24 -5.44 13.87
C GLY A 148 -2.56 -4.73 12.70
N ALA A 149 -3.18 -4.73 11.52
CA ALA A 149 -2.61 -4.09 10.33
C ALA A 149 -2.66 -2.55 10.37
N VAL A 150 -3.64 -1.96 11.06
CA VAL A 150 -3.86 -0.51 11.05
C VAL A 150 -2.76 0.19 11.84
N VAL A 151 -2.00 1.06 11.18
CA VAL A 151 -0.88 1.82 11.77
C VAL A 151 -1.10 3.33 11.78
N ARG A 152 -2.12 3.82 11.07
CA ARG A 152 -2.52 5.23 11.11
C ARG A 152 -4.00 5.43 10.80
N ILE A 153 -4.59 6.39 11.50
CA ILE A 153 -5.91 6.96 11.22
C ILE A 153 -5.71 8.47 11.00
N LEU A 154 -6.18 8.99 9.86
CA LEU A 154 -6.16 10.43 9.56
C LEU A 154 -7.57 10.94 9.27
N ALA A 155 -7.82 12.20 9.61
CA ALA A 155 -9.03 12.95 9.26
C ALA A 155 -8.72 14.05 8.25
N CYS A 156 -9.55 14.20 7.21
CA CYS A 156 -9.47 15.33 6.27
C CYS A 156 -10.42 16.45 6.66
N SER A 157 -10.00 17.72 6.52
CA SER A 157 -10.80 18.91 6.87
C SER A 157 -11.99 19.18 5.96
N ALA A 158 -11.96 18.63 4.74
CA ALA A 158 -13.06 18.65 3.78
C ALA A 158 -12.83 17.52 2.76
N ASN A 159 -13.90 16.91 2.26
CA ASN A 159 -13.81 15.80 1.31
C ASN A 159 -13.46 16.30 -0.11
N PRO A 160 -12.30 15.98 -0.71
CA PRO A 160 -11.96 16.41 -2.07
C PRO A 160 -12.55 15.52 -3.18
N TYR A 161 -13.47 14.60 -2.85
CA TYR A 161 -14.35 13.90 -3.78
C TYR A 161 -15.77 14.51 -3.83
N SER A 162 -15.99 15.68 -3.21
CA SER A 162 -17.20 16.48 -3.40
C SER A 162 -17.34 17.03 -4.82
N GLN A 163 -18.58 17.29 -5.26
CA GLN A 163 -18.87 17.89 -6.58
C GLN A 163 -18.25 19.28 -6.75
N ASN A 164 -18.17 20.04 -5.66
CA ASN A 164 -17.40 21.28 -5.54
C ASN A 164 -16.20 20.98 -4.63
N PRO A 165 -15.01 20.64 -5.16
CA PRO A 165 -13.84 20.36 -4.34
C PRO A 165 -13.36 21.64 -3.63
N PRO A 166 -12.92 21.55 -2.37
CA PRO A 166 -12.34 22.68 -1.63
C PRO A 166 -10.98 23.08 -2.23
N ALA A 167 -10.65 24.37 -2.16
CA ALA A 167 -9.37 24.89 -2.68
C ALA A 167 -8.15 24.41 -1.87
N GLU A 168 -8.32 24.16 -0.58
CA GLU A 168 -7.31 23.56 0.29
C GLU A 168 -7.93 22.43 1.12
N VAL A 169 -7.13 21.38 1.38
CA VAL A 169 -7.46 20.30 2.31
C VAL A 169 -6.31 20.06 3.29
N ARG A 170 -6.65 19.90 4.56
CA ARG A 170 -5.72 19.54 5.62
C ARG A 170 -6.03 18.15 6.12
N TRP A 171 -5.02 17.28 6.13
CA TRP A 171 -5.07 16.02 6.86
C TRP A 171 -4.43 16.18 8.24
N GLU A 172 -5.11 15.71 9.27
CA GLU A 172 -4.57 15.55 10.63
C GLU A 172 -4.49 14.07 10.98
N ILE A 173 -3.39 13.66 11.61
CA ILE A 173 -3.27 12.32 12.19
C ILE A 173 -4.09 12.29 13.48
N LEU A 174 -5.12 11.44 13.51
CA LEU A 174 -5.91 11.15 14.71
C LEU A 174 -5.16 10.19 15.64
N TRP A 175 -4.55 9.15 15.06
CA TRP A 175 -3.78 8.14 15.79
C TRP A 175 -2.72 7.53 14.86
N SER A 176 -1.56 7.15 15.39
CA SER A 176 -0.55 6.38 14.66
C SER A 176 0.42 5.71 15.62
N GLU A 177 0.66 4.42 15.41
CA GLU A 177 1.65 3.61 16.15
C GLU A 177 2.46 2.75 15.16
N ALA A 178 3.44 1.99 15.68
CA ALA A 178 4.08 0.93 14.90
C ALA A 178 3.10 -0.23 14.64
N PRO A 179 3.31 -1.06 13.60
CA PRO A 179 2.53 -2.30 13.45
C PRO A 179 2.69 -3.16 14.70
N THR A 180 1.60 -3.76 15.16
CA THR A 180 1.57 -4.60 16.36
C THR A 180 1.11 -6.01 16.01
N LYS A 181 1.86 -7.03 16.44
CA LYS A 181 1.41 -8.42 16.28
C LYS A 181 0.37 -8.72 17.36
N VAL A 182 -0.87 -8.93 16.94
CA VAL A 182 -1.95 -9.38 17.83
C VAL A 182 -1.83 -10.89 18.03
N ASN A 183 -1.89 -11.34 19.29
CA ASN A 183 -1.78 -12.75 19.64
C ASN A 183 -3.14 -13.44 19.49
N GLY A 184 -3.31 -14.15 18.38
CA GLY A 184 -4.52 -14.91 18.06
C GLY A 184 -5.35 -14.24 16.95
N PRO A 185 -5.89 -15.00 15.98
CA PRO A 185 -6.53 -14.46 14.79
C PRO A 185 -8.02 -14.09 15.02
N GLN A 186 -8.40 -13.80 16.27
CA GLN A 186 -9.79 -13.51 16.66
C GLN A 186 -10.27 -12.15 16.14
N ALA A 187 -11.56 -12.05 15.83
CA ALA A 187 -12.20 -10.79 15.49
C ALA A 187 -12.18 -9.82 16.69
N ARG A 188 -11.95 -8.54 16.43
CA ARG A 188 -11.99 -7.47 17.44
C ARG A 188 -12.55 -6.17 16.87
N GLN A 189 -13.22 -5.41 17.73
CA GLN A 189 -13.40 -3.98 17.53
C GLN A 189 -12.13 -3.27 18.01
N PHE A 190 -11.34 -2.73 17.08
CA PHE A 190 -10.19 -1.89 17.40
C PHE A 190 -10.67 -0.44 17.61
N THR A 191 -10.53 0.03 18.86
CA THR A 191 -10.89 1.39 19.31
C THR A 191 -9.65 2.08 19.91
N PRO A 192 -8.78 2.69 19.08
CA PRO A 192 -7.64 3.46 19.59
C PRO A 192 -8.06 4.81 20.18
N CYS A 193 -7.27 5.34 21.13
CA CYS A 193 -7.46 6.68 21.66
C CYS A 193 -7.05 7.74 20.62
N ILE A 194 -8.02 8.46 20.07
CA ILE A 194 -7.78 9.46 19.02
C ILE A 194 -7.52 10.87 19.57
N LYS A 195 -6.56 11.56 18.94
CA LYS A 195 -6.28 12.98 19.10
C LYS A 195 -7.51 13.80 18.68
N GLN A 196 -7.94 14.71 19.55
CA GLN A 196 -8.99 15.68 19.25
C GLN A 196 -8.52 16.72 18.22
N ILE A 197 -9.36 16.99 17.22
CA ILE A 197 -9.11 17.95 16.13
C ILE A 197 -10.01 19.20 16.24
N ASN A 198 -9.61 20.28 15.57
CA ASN A 198 -10.29 21.58 15.64
C ASN A 198 -11.22 21.87 14.44
N PHE A 199 -11.51 20.86 13.62
CA PHE A 199 -12.46 20.91 12.50
C PHE A 199 -13.32 19.64 12.48
N PRO A 200 -14.57 19.69 11.97
CA PRO A 200 -15.36 18.50 11.75
C PRO A 200 -14.89 17.78 10.47
N THR A 201 -15.07 16.46 10.40
CA THR A 201 -14.68 15.64 9.25
C THR A 201 -15.77 14.63 8.89
N ASN A 202 -15.90 14.34 7.59
CA ASN A 202 -16.61 13.17 7.10
C ASN A 202 -15.72 12.30 6.19
N LEU A 203 -14.40 12.40 6.31
CA LEU A 203 -13.44 11.64 5.51
C LEU A 203 -12.29 11.16 6.39
N ILE A 204 -12.25 9.84 6.61
CA ILE A 204 -11.18 9.15 7.34
C ILE A 204 -10.33 8.37 6.34
N ARG A 205 -9.00 8.42 6.51
CA ARG A 205 -8.05 7.55 5.84
C ARG A 205 -7.44 6.60 6.85
N LEU A 206 -7.49 5.31 6.54
CA LEU A 206 -6.74 4.28 7.25
C LEU A 206 -5.48 3.97 6.44
N GLU A 207 -4.33 3.94 7.11
CA GLU A 207 -3.10 3.41 6.52
C GLU A 207 -2.69 2.14 7.28
N VAL A 208 -2.29 1.11 6.54
CA VAL A 208 -2.00 -0.22 7.05
C VAL A 208 -0.57 -0.66 6.76
N ASN A 209 -0.03 -1.51 7.62
CA ASN A 209 1.19 -2.27 7.44
C ASN A 209 0.91 -3.70 7.92
N SER A 210 1.00 -4.66 6.99
CA SER A 210 0.69 -6.06 7.25
C SER A 210 1.95 -6.90 7.50
N SER A 211 3.13 -6.27 7.64
CA SER A 211 4.43 -6.95 7.65
C SER A 211 4.66 -7.89 8.85
N LEU A 212 4.03 -7.60 10.00
CA LEU A 212 4.08 -8.43 11.21
C LEU A 212 2.95 -9.46 11.30
N LEU A 213 2.03 -9.49 10.33
CA LEU A 213 0.92 -10.43 10.30
C LEU A 213 1.33 -11.72 9.60
N ASP A 214 0.91 -12.84 10.18
CA ASP A 214 1.20 -14.17 9.65
C ASP A 214 0.36 -14.47 8.37
N TYR A 215 -0.80 -13.82 8.24
CA TYR A 215 -1.69 -13.87 7.08
C TYR A 215 -2.28 -12.50 6.72
N TYR A 216 -3.15 -12.42 5.70
CA TYR A 216 -3.80 -11.16 5.34
C TYR A 216 -4.83 -10.75 6.39
N THR A 217 -4.97 -9.44 6.58
CA THR A 217 -5.98 -8.84 7.47
C THR A 217 -7.31 -8.73 6.74
N GLU A 218 -8.42 -8.89 7.47
CA GLU A 218 -9.77 -8.62 6.96
C GLU A 218 -10.47 -7.55 7.80
N LEU A 219 -10.96 -6.52 7.11
CA LEU A 219 -11.73 -5.42 7.68
C LEU A 219 -13.18 -5.51 7.19
N ASP A 220 -14.15 -5.58 8.10
CA ASP A 220 -15.58 -5.74 7.75
C ASP A 220 -16.30 -4.38 7.67
N ALA A 221 -16.09 -3.49 8.65
CA ALA A 221 -16.61 -2.12 8.60
C ALA A 221 -15.78 -1.15 9.46
N VAL A 222 -15.99 0.15 9.24
CA VAL A 222 -15.45 1.24 10.06
C VAL A 222 -16.60 2.14 10.52
N VAL A 223 -16.61 2.47 11.80
CA VAL A 223 -17.62 3.33 12.45
C VAL A 223 -16.94 4.59 12.96
N LEU A 224 -17.47 5.75 12.58
CA LEU A 224 -17.08 7.05 13.09
C LEU A 224 -18.11 7.50 14.13
N HIS A 225 -17.65 7.73 15.36
CA HIS A 225 -18.40 8.41 16.40
C HIS A 225 -17.96 9.89 16.43
N GLY A 226 -18.91 10.82 16.63
CA GLY A 226 -18.58 12.23 16.81
C GLY A 226 -19.77 13.11 17.12
N VAL A 227 -19.51 14.39 17.39
CA VAL A 227 -20.53 15.42 17.68
C VAL A 227 -20.54 16.52 16.62
N LYS A 228 -21.69 17.20 16.42
CA LYS A 228 -21.81 18.29 15.44
C LYS A 228 -21.11 19.58 15.89
N GLU A 229 -21.21 19.90 17.17
CA GLU A 229 -20.55 21.06 17.77
C GLU A 229 -19.17 20.66 18.29
N ARG A 230 -18.23 21.61 18.30
CA ARG A 230 -16.88 21.33 18.79
C ARG A 230 -16.94 21.03 20.28
N PRO A 231 -16.36 19.92 20.78
CA PRO A 231 -16.23 19.68 22.21
C PRO A 231 -15.54 20.87 22.87
N VAL A 232 -16.27 21.60 23.71
CA VAL A 232 -15.70 22.65 24.55
C VAL A 232 -14.92 21.95 25.65
N LEU A 233 -13.65 21.64 25.33
CA LEU A 233 -12.67 21.27 26.33
C LEU A 233 -12.68 22.36 27.40
N SER A 234 -13.14 21.99 28.60
CA SER A 234 -12.96 22.84 29.77
C SER A 234 -11.47 23.02 29.95
N LEU A 235 -10.99 24.22 29.62
CA LEU A 235 -9.70 24.67 30.10
C LEU A 235 -9.79 24.60 31.63
N LYS A 236 -9.18 23.56 32.20
CA LYS A 236 -8.64 23.65 33.56
C LYS A 236 -7.52 24.69 33.47
N THR A 237 -7.92 25.95 33.51
CA THR A 237 -7.04 27.04 33.88
C THR A 237 -6.58 26.72 35.29
N SER A 238 -5.43 26.06 35.39
CA SER A 238 -4.60 26.18 36.58
C SER A 238 -4.32 27.67 36.71
N MET A 239 -5.09 28.35 37.56
CA MET A 239 -4.71 29.68 38.01
C MET A 239 -3.33 29.53 38.61
N ILE A 240 -2.37 30.28 38.06
CA ILE A 240 -1.05 30.42 38.69
C ILE A 240 -1.33 31.30 39.89
N ASP A 241 -1.55 30.67 41.04
CA ASP A 241 -1.76 31.38 42.29
C ASP A 241 -0.41 31.94 42.73
N MET A 242 -0.18 33.22 42.45
CA MET A 242 1.01 33.92 42.95
C MET A 242 0.77 34.35 44.40
N ASN A 243 0.71 33.36 45.29
CA ASN A 243 0.88 33.48 46.74
C ASN A 243 1.07 32.07 47.34
N ASP A 244 2.30 31.60 47.35
CA ASP A 244 2.85 30.73 48.41
C ASP A 244 4.38 30.81 48.28
N ILE A 245 4.93 31.85 48.89
CA ILE A 245 6.33 31.88 49.33
C ILE A 245 6.25 31.59 50.82
N ASP A 246 6.88 30.51 51.26
CA ASP A 246 7.63 30.48 52.52
C ASP A 246 8.60 29.28 52.49
N GLU A 247 9.48 29.27 53.48
CA GLU A 247 10.72 28.48 53.52
C GLU A 247 10.49 27.09 54.12
N ASP A 248 11.31 26.10 53.73
CA ASP A 248 12.15 25.37 54.69
C ASP A 248 13.12 24.38 54.00
N GLU A 249 14.16 23.98 54.74
CA GLU A 249 15.31 23.18 54.30
C GLU A 249 15.06 21.67 54.48
N ASP A 250 15.74 20.81 53.70
CA ASP A 250 16.60 19.77 54.27
C ASP A 250 17.54 19.10 53.23
N GLU A 251 18.60 18.46 53.71
CA GLU A 251 19.75 18.02 52.89
C GLU A 251 19.73 16.55 52.39
N GLU A 252 20.77 16.26 51.59
CA GLU A 252 21.40 14.97 51.29
C GLU A 252 20.97 14.19 50.01
N LYS A 253 21.83 13.73 49.07
CA LYS A 253 23.25 13.90 48.68
C LYS A 253 23.73 12.57 48.07
N TYR A 254 24.04 12.57 46.77
CA TYR A 254 24.94 11.59 46.16
C TYR A 254 25.88 12.30 45.19
N ASP A 255 27.11 11.78 45.08
CA ASP A 255 28.29 12.62 44.88
C ASP A 255 28.78 12.76 43.42
N CYS A 256 29.66 13.75 43.25
CA CYS A 256 30.28 14.29 42.04
C CYS A 256 30.84 13.28 41.02
N GLY A 257 30.67 13.60 39.73
CA GLY A 257 31.32 12.88 38.62
C GLY A 257 31.64 13.67 37.35
N MET A 258 31.28 14.96 37.23
CA MET A 258 31.43 15.73 35.96
C MET A 258 32.19 17.06 36.04
N ASP A 259 32.26 17.73 37.19
CA ASP A 259 32.83 19.10 37.27
C ASP A 259 34.35 19.17 37.07
N THR A 260 35.06 18.07 37.29
CA THR A 260 36.53 17.99 37.12
C THR A 260 36.96 18.06 35.65
N LEU A 261 36.15 17.59 34.69
CA LEU A 261 36.46 17.76 33.26
C LEU A 261 36.27 19.23 32.82
N ASN A 262 35.15 19.85 33.22
CA ASN A 262 34.84 21.23 32.84
C ASN A 262 35.87 22.24 33.37
N LYS A 263 36.46 21.98 34.55
CA LYS A 263 37.51 22.83 35.14
C LYS A 263 38.92 22.61 34.58
N GLN A 264 39.19 21.52 33.84
CA GLN A 264 40.48 21.34 33.15
C GLN A 264 40.49 21.95 31.72
N LEU A 265 39.33 22.14 31.10
CA LEU A 265 39.20 22.72 29.76
C LEU A 265 39.27 24.26 29.73
N SER A 266 39.13 24.94 30.87
CA SER A 266 39.01 26.40 30.94
C SER A 266 40.33 27.18 30.96
N ILE A 267 41.49 26.53 31.07
CA ILE A 267 42.81 27.20 31.16
C ILE A 267 43.80 26.68 30.09
N VAL A 268 43.31 26.37 28.88
CA VAL A 268 44.17 26.12 27.71
C VAL A 268 43.74 27.01 26.53
N THR A 269 44.31 28.21 26.49
CA THR A 269 44.24 29.21 25.41
C THR A 269 42.87 29.80 25.05
N LEU A 270 42.78 31.12 25.11
CA LEU A 270 41.86 31.90 24.28
C LEU A 270 42.29 31.79 22.81
N ARG A 271 41.93 30.67 22.17
CA ARG A 271 41.89 30.52 20.71
C ARG A 271 40.46 30.76 20.24
N GLU A 272 40.37 31.29 19.03
CA GLU A 272 39.13 31.74 18.39
C GLU A 272 38.02 30.69 18.53
N TRP A 273 36.89 31.08 19.16
CA TRP A 273 35.70 30.25 19.19
C TRP A 273 35.16 30.15 17.77
N PRO A 274 35.05 28.95 17.17
CA PRO A 274 34.58 28.82 15.80
C PRO A 274 33.13 29.32 15.67
N THR A 275 32.81 30.01 14.59
CA THR A 275 31.53 30.71 14.43
C THR A 275 30.32 29.79 14.31
N ASN A 276 30.53 28.51 14.01
CA ASN A 276 29.52 27.44 14.02
C ASN A 276 29.85 26.35 15.07
N GLY A 277 30.72 26.64 16.04
CA GLY A 277 31.10 25.73 17.13
C GLY A 277 31.92 24.52 16.65
N TYR A 278 31.69 23.35 17.25
CA TYR A 278 32.49 22.16 16.94
C TYR A 278 32.23 21.57 15.53
N PHE A 279 31.18 21.99 14.82
CA PHE A 279 30.95 21.60 13.43
C PHE A 279 32.05 22.12 12.49
N ASP A 280 32.64 23.28 12.76
CA ASP A 280 33.78 23.83 11.98
C ASP A 280 35.04 22.94 12.07
N LYS A 281 35.07 21.94 12.96
CA LYS A 281 36.18 20.99 13.14
C LYS A 281 35.91 19.60 12.54
N LEU A 282 34.71 19.36 12.00
CA LEU A 282 34.35 18.08 11.38
C LEU A 282 34.68 18.11 9.88
N PRO A 283 35.28 17.05 9.32
CA PRO A 283 35.36 16.86 7.87
C PRO A 283 33.98 16.94 7.21
N TYR A 284 33.93 17.49 6.01
CA TYR A 284 32.70 17.69 5.24
C TYR A 284 31.88 16.39 5.13
N GLU A 285 32.55 15.26 4.92
CA GLU A 285 31.98 13.93 4.80
C GLU A 285 31.31 13.46 6.09
N LEU A 286 31.87 13.78 7.26
CA LEU A 286 31.26 13.45 8.55
C LEU A 286 30.01 14.30 8.81
N ILE A 287 30.01 15.58 8.40
CA ILE A 287 28.80 16.41 8.48
C ILE A 287 27.73 15.84 7.54
N GLN A 288 28.07 15.52 6.28
CA GLN A 288 27.12 14.90 5.35
C GLN A 288 26.58 13.55 5.87
N LEU A 289 27.41 12.75 6.56
CA LEU A 289 27.01 11.49 7.19
C LEU A 289 26.07 11.70 8.40
N ILE A 290 26.38 12.62 9.31
CA ILE A 290 25.51 12.97 10.44
C ILE A 290 24.13 13.42 9.93
N LEU A 291 24.12 14.32 8.94
CA LEU A 291 22.90 14.78 8.31
C LEU A 291 22.17 13.68 7.54
N SER A 292 22.85 12.61 7.10
CA SER A 292 22.23 11.49 6.37
C SER A 292 21.16 10.72 7.17
N HIS A 293 21.21 10.81 8.49
CA HIS A 293 20.23 10.22 9.39
C HIS A 293 18.97 11.09 9.60
N LEU A 294 18.99 12.36 9.18
CA LEU A 294 17.86 13.27 9.33
C LEU A 294 16.81 13.10 8.24
N ALA A 295 15.54 13.16 8.64
CA ALA A 295 14.40 13.23 7.74
C ALA A 295 14.31 14.62 7.08
N VAL A 296 13.60 14.71 5.96
CA VAL A 296 13.51 15.94 5.15
C VAL A 296 12.99 17.16 5.94
N PRO A 297 11.96 17.05 6.82
CA PRO A 297 11.54 18.17 7.66
C PRO A 297 12.63 18.63 8.65
N ASP A 298 13.48 17.72 9.12
CA ASP A 298 14.55 18.02 10.07
C ASP A 298 15.75 18.67 9.39
N LEU A 299 16.11 18.24 8.18
CA LEU A 299 17.03 19.00 7.32
C LEU A 299 16.52 20.42 7.07
N CYS A 300 15.24 20.58 6.74
CA CYS A 300 14.63 21.89 6.51
C CYS A 300 14.56 22.77 7.77
N ARG A 301 14.42 22.18 8.98
CA ARG A 301 14.57 22.91 10.26
C ARG A 301 16.02 23.30 10.51
N LEU A 302 16.95 22.36 10.39
CA LEU A 302 18.36 22.57 10.69
C LEU A 302 19.02 23.59 9.75
N ALA A 303 18.60 23.62 8.48
CA ALA A 303 19.02 24.63 7.50
C ALA A 303 18.70 26.07 7.91
N GLN A 304 17.79 26.31 8.86
CA GLN A 304 17.44 27.64 9.35
C GLN A 304 18.31 28.11 10.53
N THR A 305 19.24 27.27 11.03
CA THR A 305 20.01 27.56 12.25
C THR A 305 21.28 28.38 12.00
N CYS A 306 22.10 28.04 11.00
CA CYS A 306 23.29 28.80 10.63
C CYS A 306 23.65 28.61 9.14
N LYS A 307 24.55 29.45 8.62
CA LYS A 307 24.96 29.42 7.20
C LYS A 307 25.68 28.13 6.79
N LEU A 308 26.50 27.55 7.68
CA LEU A 308 27.18 26.29 7.43
C LEU A 308 26.17 25.14 7.25
N LEU A 309 25.25 24.99 8.22
CA LEU A 309 24.23 23.94 8.17
C LEU A 309 23.20 24.19 7.06
N TYR A 310 22.90 25.44 6.70
CA TYR A 310 22.14 25.75 5.48
C TYR A 310 22.79 25.17 4.22
N GLN A 311 24.10 25.35 4.04
CA GLN A 311 24.83 24.83 2.88
C GLN A 311 24.78 23.30 2.84
N HIS A 312 25.15 22.63 3.95
CA HIS A 312 25.14 21.17 4.01
C HIS A 312 23.74 20.55 3.88
N CYS A 313 22.70 21.14 4.49
CA CYS A 313 21.32 20.64 4.36
C CYS A 313 20.69 20.93 2.99
N CYS A 314 21.25 21.87 2.21
CA CYS A 314 20.84 22.11 0.81
C CYS A 314 21.66 21.30 -0.21
N ASP A 315 22.70 20.57 0.22
CA ASP A 315 23.61 19.86 -0.68
C ASP A 315 22.91 18.69 -1.41
N PRO A 316 23.02 18.58 -2.76
CA PRO A 316 22.37 17.51 -3.51
C PRO A 316 22.77 16.08 -3.12
N LEU A 317 23.94 15.86 -2.52
CA LEU A 317 24.33 14.55 -2.00
C LEU A 317 23.39 14.06 -0.89
N GLN A 318 22.70 14.98 -0.20
CA GLN A 318 21.69 14.61 0.78
C GLN A 318 20.43 14.00 0.12
N TYR A 319 20.13 14.30 -1.15
CA TYR A 319 18.83 14.03 -1.79
C TYR A 319 18.86 12.93 -2.86
N ILE A 320 19.99 12.22 -3.04
CA ILE A 320 20.18 11.17 -4.07
C ILE A 320 19.05 10.12 -4.05
N HIS A 321 18.62 9.68 -2.87
CA HIS A 321 17.40 8.89 -2.68
C HIS A 321 16.40 9.71 -1.87
N LEU A 322 15.29 10.13 -2.48
CA LEU A 322 14.27 10.97 -1.84
C LEU A 322 12.88 10.31 -1.94
N SER A 323 12.31 10.00 -0.77
CA SER A 323 10.89 9.65 -0.66
C SER A 323 10.12 10.82 -0.04
N LEU A 324 9.11 11.29 -0.76
CA LEU A 324 8.15 12.30 -0.32
C LEU A 324 6.78 11.70 0.06
N GLN A 325 6.57 10.40 -0.22
CA GLN A 325 5.42 9.61 0.24
C GLN A 325 5.14 9.76 1.75
N PRO A 326 6.14 9.81 2.67
CA PRO A 326 5.86 10.02 4.11
C PRO A 326 5.17 11.36 4.44
N TYR A 327 5.15 12.30 3.52
CA TYR A 327 4.59 13.64 3.66
C TYR A 327 3.47 13.90 2.65
N TRP A 328 2.91 12.84 2.03
CA TRP A 328 2.04 12.91 0.85
C TRP A 328 0.93 13.98 0.92
N ALA A 329 0.29 14.11 2.09
CA ALA A 329 -0.78 15.07 2.37
C ALA A 329 -0.33 16.55 2.38
N ARG A 330 0.97 16.82 2.34
CA ARG A 330 1.58 18.16 2.41
C ARG A 330 2.38 18.54 1.16
N ILE A 331 2.62 17.61 0.24
CA ILE A 331 3.39 17.90 -0.99
C ILE A 331 2.49 18.57 -2.02
N ASN A 332 2.91 19.76 -2.42
CA ASN A 332 2.29 20.59 -3.45
C ASN A 332 3.35 21.21 -4.37
N ASP A 333 2.94 21.92 -5.42
CA ASP A 333 3.86 22.58 -6.38
C ASP A 333 4.91 23.46 -5.69
N THR A 334 4.51 24.26 -4.69
CA THR A 334 5.42 25.09 -3.88
C THR A 334 6.46 24.26 -3.12
N SER A 335 6.09 23.09 -2.62
CA SER A 335 7.03 22.17 -1.96
C SER A 335 8.02 21.55 -2.94
N LEU A 336 7.60 21.26 -4.17
CA LEU A 336 8.51 20.79 -5.23
C LEU A 336 9.49 21.89 -5.64
N GLU A 337 9.01 23.12 -5.81
CA GLU A 337 9.83 24.29 -6.17
C GLU A 337 10.92 24.58 -5.12
N TYR A 338 10.60 24.55 -3.82
CA TYR A 338 11.61 24.71 -2.76
C TYR A 338 12.63 23.56 -2.66
N LEU A 339 12.30 22.37 -3.17
CA LEU A 339 13.22 21.22 -3.22
C LEU A 339 14.03 21.17 -4.52
N GLN A 340 13.58 21.83 -5.59
CA GLN A 340 14.08 21.68 -6.95
C GLN A 340 15.60 21.89 -7.07
N SER A 341 16.14 22.94 -6.45
CA SER A 341 17.59 23.24 -6.47
C SER A 341 18.46 22.24 -5.72
N ARG A 342 17.87 21.42 -4.84
CA ARG A 342 18.56 20.39 -4.04
C ARG A 342 18.49 19.00 -4.66
N CYS A 343 17.62 18.79 -5.64
CA CYS A 343 17.33 17.46 -6.20
C CYS A 343 18.11 17.18 -7.51
N THR A 344 19.16 17.95 -7.82
CA THR A 344 19.91 17.85 -9.08
C THR A 344 20.68 16.54 -9.27
N LEU A 345 20.95 15.80 -8.19
CA LEU A 345 21.62 14.49 -8.21
C LEU A 345 20.71 13.34 -7.77
N ILE A 346 19.38 13.50 -7.90
CA ILE A 346 18.44 12.44 -7.51
C ILE A 346 18.52 11.24 -8.46
N GLN A 347 18.65 10.06 -7.88
CA GLN A 347 18.62 8.79 -8.61
C GLN A 347 17.34 8.02 -8.33
N TRP A 348 16.82 8.07 -7.09
CA TRP A 348 15.54 7.45 -6.73
C TRP A 348 14.57 8.51 -6.19
N LEU A 349 13.40 8.64 -6.81
CA LEU A 349 12.31 9.52 -6.42
C LEU A 349 11.04 8.71 -6.12
N ASN A 350 10.43 8.93 -4.96
CA ASN A 350 9.12 8.39 -4.63
C ASN A 350 8.14 9.51 -4.25
N LEU A 351 7.19 9.72 -5.16
CA LEU A 351 6.06 10.63 -5.11
C LEU A 351 4.72 9.87 -5.01
N SER A 352 4.74 8.61 -4.57
CA SER A 352 3.52 7.81 -4.37
C SER A 352 2.58 8.50 -3.37
N TRP A 353 1.28 8.47 -3.67
CA TRP A 353 0.18 9.08 -2.92
C TRP A 353 0.23 10.63 -2.86
N THR A 354 1.25 11.28 -3.44
CA THR A 354 1.41 12.74 -3.41
C THR A 354 0.50 13.44 -4.42
N GLY A 355 0.40 14.77 -4.29
CA GLY A 355 -0.34 15.59 -5.25
C GLY A 355 -1.85 15.51 -5.13
N ASN A 356 -2.35 15.02 -3.98
CA ASN A 356 -3.74 14.92 -3.55
C ASN A 356 -4.67 15.85 -4.35
N ARG A 357 -5.35 15.27 -5.36
CA ARG A 357 -6.45 15.87 -6.13
C ARG A 357 -6.11 17.13 -6.95
N GLY A 358 -4.82 17.47 -7.10
CA GLY A 358 -4.36 18.68 -7.81
C GLY A 358 -3.40 19.56 -7.00
N ALA A 359 -3.05 19.18 -5.77
CA ALA A 359 -2.03 19.88 -4.97
C ALA A 359 -0.66 19.93 -5.68
N ILE A 360 -0.33 18.90 -6.47
CA ILE A 360 0.70 18.95 -7.51
C ILE A 360 -0.02 19.14 -8.85
N SER A 361 0.38 20.13 -9.63
CA SER A 361 -0.06 20.31 -11.01
C SER A 361 0.91 19.62 -11.98
N VAL A 362 0.40 19.32 -13.17
CA VAL A 362 1.22 18.88 -14.33
C VAL A 362 2.39 19.85 -14.56
N SER A 363 2.19 21.15 -14.34
CA SER A 363 3.20 22.18 -14.56
C SER A 363 4.30 22.19 -13.49
N GLY A 364 3.97 21.99 -12.22
CA GLY A 364 4.94 21.90 -11.12
C GLY A 364 5.74 20.60 -11.17
N PHE A 365 5.05 19.47 -11.42
CA PHE A 365 5.70 18.18 -11.69
C PHE A 365 6.69 18.27 -12.87
N SER A 366 6.27 18.90 -13.97
CA SER A 366 7.13 19.09 -15.15
C SER A 366 8.31 20.01 -14.89
N ARG A 367 8.14 21.07 -14.08
CA ARG A 367 9.22 21.98 -13.67
C ARG A 367 10.25 21.24 -12.80
N PHE A 368 9.79 20.39 -11.89
CA PHE A 368 10.64 19.59 -11.02
C PHE A 368 11.47 18.57 -11.81
N LEU A 369 10.84 17.71 -12.63
CA LEU A 369 11.55 16.72 -13.45
C LEU A 369 12.54 17.35 -14.45
N LYS A 370 12.30 18.57 -14.94
CA LYS A 370 13.24 19.31 -15.80
C LYS A 370 14.57 19.66 -15.13
N VAL A 371 14.69 19.56 -13.80
CA VAL A 371 15.95 19.77 -13.07
C VAL A 371 16.48 18.49 -12.43
N CYS A 372 15.62 17.50 -12.17
CA CYS A 372 15.98 16.30 -11.41
C CYS A 372 15.89 14.98 -12.20
N GLY A 373 15.43 14.99 -13.46
CA GLY A 373 15.20 13.79 -14.25
C GLY A 373 16.45 13.10 -14.82
N SER A 374 17.54 13.83 -15.09
CA SER A 374 18.67 13.28 -15.89
C SER A 374 19.34 12.08 -15.25
N GLU A 375 19.55 12.14 -13.94
CA GLU A 375 20.17 11.06 -13.14
C GLU A 375 19.15 10.04 -12.64
N LEU A 376 17.86 10.20 -12.96
CA LEU A 376 16.78 9.44 -12.34
C LEU A 376 16.73 8.00 -12.87
N VAL A 377 17.08 7.05 -11.99
CA VAL A 377 17.09 5.60 -12.23
C VAL A 377 15.77 4.95 -11.79
N ARG A 378 15.10 5.48 -10.77
CA ARG A 378 13.88 4.91 -10.18
C ARG A 378 12.84 5.98 -9.86
N LEU A 379 11.63 5.81 -10.38
CA LEU A 379 10.50 6.71 -10.19
C LEU A 379 9.27 5.95 -9.71
N GLU A 380 8.80 6.27 -8.50
CA GLU A 380 7.58 5.71 -7.93
C GLU A 380 6.50 6.77 -7.78
N LEU A 381 5.34 6.50 -8.40
CA LEU A 381 4.20 7.41 -8.50
C LEU A 381 2.89 6.68 -8.20
N SER A 382 2.91 5.64 -7.36
CA SER A 382 1.72 4.84 -7.06
C SER A 382 0.58 5.72 -6.54
N CYS A 383 -0.64 5.52 -7.05
CA CYS A 383 -1.81 6.35 -6.75
C CYS A 383 -1.59 7.85 -7.04
N GLY A 384 -0.76 8.18 -8.04
CA GLY A 384 -0.52 9.54 -8.52
C GLY A 384 -1.69 10.06 -9.37
N HIS A 385 -2.84 10.35 -8.77
CA HIS A 385 -4.05 10.76 -9.51
C HIS A 385 -3.94 12.13 -10.22
N PHE A 386 -2.84 12.87 -10.05
CA PHE A 386 -2.52 14.07 -10.83
C PHE A 386 -1.89 13.76 -12.20
N LEU A 387 -1.48 12.51 -12.46
CA LEU A 387 -0.80 12.12 -13.69
C LEU A 387 -1.73 12.09 -14.90
N ASN A 388 -1.24 12.63 -16.01
CA ASN A 388 -1.86 12.60 -17.33
C ASN A 388 -0.82 12.21 -18.41
N GLU A 389 -1.23 12.37 -19.68
CA GLU A 389 -0.39 12.11 -20.86
C GLU A 389 0.90 12.95 -20.86
N THR A 390 0.80 14.26 -20.64
CA THR A 390 1.95 15.18 -20.53
C THR A 390 2.93 14.81 -19.42
N CYS A 391 2.45 14.26 -18.29
CA CYS A 391 3.34 13.74 -17.26
C CYS A 391 4.18 12.55 -17.75
N LEU A 392 3.60 11.63 -18.54
CA LEU A 392 4.36 10.52 -19.13
C LEU A 392 5.31 11.01 -20.23
N GLU A 393 4.91 11.97 -21.06
CA GLU A 393 5.80 12.62 -22.04
C GLU A 393 7.05 13.17 -21.34
N VAL A 394 6.87 14.02 -20.32
CA VAL A 394 7.98 14.65 -19.59
C VAL A 394 8.85 13.64 -18.84
N ILE A 395 8.28 12.56 -18.30
CA ILE A 395 9.09 11.44 -17.75
C ILE A 395 10.00 10.86 -18.85
N THR A 396 9.44 10.58 -20.02
CA THR A 396 10.17 9.91 -21.12
C THR A 396 11.19 10.81 -21.82
N GLU A 397 11.04 12.13 -21.75
CA GLU A 397 11.99 13.09 -22.29
C GLU A 397 13.09 13.47 -21.28
N MET A 398 12.75 13.63 -20.00
CA MET A 398 13.68 14.12 -18.98
C MET A 398 14.46 13.01 -18.26
N CYS A 399 14.00 11.75 -18.30
CA CYS A 399 14.55 10.64 -17.51
C CYS A 399 15.12 9.50 -18.40
N PRO A 400 16.18 9.74 -19.20
CA PRO A 400 16.71 8.73 -20.14
C PRO A 400 17.32 7.50 -19.44
N ASN A 401 17.82 7.68 -18.21
CA ASN A 401 18.48 6.63 -17.43
C ASN A 401 17.52 5.77 -16.59
N LEU A 402 16.20 5.97 -16.74
CA LEU A 402 15.17 5.36 -15.92
C LEU A 402 15.07 3.85 -16.14
N GLN A 403 15.32 3.09 -15.07
CA GLN A 403 15.31 1.63 -15.06
C GLN A 403 14.13 1.04 -14.27
N GLU A 404 13.56 1.79 -13.30
CA GLU A 404 12.39 1.36 -12.54
C GLU A 404 11.27 2.41 -12.59
N LEU A 405 10.08 2.03 -13.06
CA LEU A 405 8.89 2.88 -13.10
C LEU A 405 7.70 2.17 -12.43
N ASN A 406 7.07 2.83 -11.45
CA ASN A 406 5.86 2.34 -10.79
C ASN A 406 4.70 3.33 -10.94
N LEU A 407 3.64 2.89 -11.63
CA LEU A 407 2.38 3.60 -11.90
C LEU A 407 1.16 2.87 -11.32
N SER A 408 1.34 2.03 -10.28
CA SER A 408 0.25 1.23 -9.74
C SER A 408 -0.92 2.07 -9.21
N SER A 409 -2.16 1.64 -9.52
CA SER A 409 -3.41 2.35 -9.20
C SER A 409 -3.54 3.78 -9.77
N CYS A 410 -2.73 4.17 -10.77
CA CYS A 410 -2.84 5.48 -11.43
C CYS A 410 -4.01 5.52 -12.44
N ASP A 411 -5.23 5.64 -11.93
CA ASP A 411 -6.46 5.51 -12.70
C ASP A 411 -6.77 6.67 -13.67
N LYS A 412 -6.12 7.83 -13.52
CA LYS A 412 -6.37 9.05 -14.34
C LYS A 412 -5.54 9.13 -15.62
N ILE A 413 -4.51 8.30 -15.77
CA ILE A 413 -3.66 8.28 -16.97
C ILE A 413 -4.52 7.81 -18.17
N PRO A 414 -4.55 8.57 -19.29
CA PRO A 414 -5.25 8.14 -20.50
C PRO A 414 -4.68 6.83 -21.07
N PRO A 415 -5.51 5.88 -21.53
CA PRO A 415 -5.04 4.56 -21.99
C PRO A 415 -3.97 4.61 -23.10
N GLN A 416 -4.10 5.55 -24.04
CA GLN A 416 -3.15 5.71 -25.14
C GLN A 416 -1.78 6.25 -24.66
N ALA A 417 -1.74 7.01 -23.56
CA ALA A 417 -0.53 7.67 -23.07
C ALA A 417 0.55 6.68 -22.60
N PHE A 418 0.16 5.46 -22.23
CA PHE A 418 1.13 4.40 -21.88
C PHE A 418 2.09 4.08 -23.04
N ASN A 419 1.74 4.40 -24.30
CA ASN A 419 2.66 4.28 -25.45
C ASN A 419 3.97 5.06 -25.27
N HIS A 420 3.97 6.19 -24.54
CA HIS A 420 5.19 6.98 -24.35
C HIS A 420 6.28 6.20 -23.60
N ILE A 421 5.88 5.27 -22.71
CA ILE A 421 6.81 4.42 -21.92
C ILE A 421 7.73 3.60 -22.83
N ALA A 422 7.29 3.24 -24.04
CA ALA A 422 8.09 2.49 -25.02
C ALA A 422 9.33 3.27 -25.52
N LYS A 423 9.42 4.59 -25.29
CA LYS A 423 10.64 5.38 -25.52
C LYS A 423 11.79 5.00 -24.55
N VAL A 424 11.46 4.45 -23.37
CA VAL A 424 12.42 4.18 -22.28
C VAL A 424 12.93 2.74 -22.35
N GLY A 425 13.71 2.43 -23.39
CA GLY A 425 14.26 1.08 -23.63
C GLY A 425 15.19 0.56 -22.52
N SER A 426 15.63 1.43 -21.60
CA SER A 426 16.43 1.15 -20.41
C SER A 426 15.65 0.50 -19.25
N LEU A 427 14.32 0.40 -19.33
CA LEU A 427 13.49 -0.16 -18.25
C LEU A 427 13.78 -1.64 -17.93
N LYS A 428 14.06 -1.89 -16.65
CA LYS A 428 14.24 -3.21 -16.02
C LYS A 428 13.06 -3.59 -15.13
N ARG A 429 12.36 -2.62 -14.54
CA ARG A 429 11.17 -2.82 -13.71
C ARG A 429 10.04 -1.90 -14.16
N LEU A 430 8.87 -2.48 -14.41
CA LEU A 430 7.67 -1.74 -14.75
C LEU A 430 6.46 -2.30 -13.98
N ILE A 431 5.81 -1.45 -13.19
CA ILE A 431 4.63 -1.83 -12.39
C ILE A 431 3.41 -1.04 -12.89
N LEU A 432 2.44 -1.77 -13.44
CA LEU A 432 1.20 -1.26 -14.04
C LEU A 432 -0.06 -1.83 -13.33
N TYR A 433 0.09 -2.44 -12.14
CA TYR A 433 -1.02 -2.99 -11.36
C TYR A 433 -2.21 -2.01 -11.27
N ARG A 434 -3.42 -2.50 -11.60
CA ARG A 434 -4.68 -1.73 -11.56
C ARG A 434 -4.63 -0.44 -12.40
N THR A 435 -3.96 -0.46 -13.56
CA THR A 435 -4.00 0.62 -14.55
C THR A 435 -4.92 0.33 -15.74
N LYS A 436 -5.08 1.33 -16.61
CA LYS A 436 -5.85 1.29 -17.86
C LYS A 436 -4.94 1.17 -19.09
N VAL A 437 -3.79 0.49 -18.97
CA VAL A 437 -2.90 0.26 -20.11
C VAL A 437 -3.61 -0.56 -21.18
N GLU A 438 -3.60 -0.07 -22.42
CA GLU A 438 -4.12 -0.78 -23.58
C GLU A 438 -3.15 -1.84 -24.11
N GLN A 439 -3.70 -2.90 -24.69
CA GLN A 439 -2.93 -3.97 -25.34
C GLN A 439 -1.94 -3.46 -26.39
N THR A 440 -2.31 -2.48 -27.20
CA THR A 440 -1.44 -1.84 -28.22
C THR A 440 -0.25 -1.13 -27.58
N ALA A 441 -0.47 -0.36 -26.50
CA ALA A 441 0.57 0.30 -25.75
C ALA A 441 1.52 -0.71 -25.09
N LEU A 442 0.99 -1.78 -24.50
CA LEU A 442 1.80 -2.82 -23.88
C LEU A 442 2.65 -3.59 -24.92
N LEU A 443 2.09 -3.91 -26.09
CA LEU A 443 2.84 -4.53 -27.20
C LEU A 443 4.01 -3.65 -27.67
N SER A 444 3.80 -2.33 -27.72
CA SER A 444 4.87 -1.36 -28.00
C SER A 444 5.95 -1.38 -26.92
N ILE A 445 5.58 -1.27 -25.64
CA ILE A 445 6.50 -1.33 -24.50
C ILE A 445 7.34 -2.62 -24.55
N LEU A 446 6.71 -3.79 -24.71
CA LEU A 446 7.41 -5.08 -24.75
C LEU A 446 8.35 -5.23 -25.96
N ASN A 447 8.06 -4.57 -27.08
CA ASN A 447 8.93 -4.59 -28.25
C ASN A 447 10.23 -3.79 -28.06
N PHE A 448 10.21 -2.70 -27.28
CA PHE A 448 11.35 -1.80 -27.11
C PHE A 448 12.07 -1.95 -25.76
N CYS A 449 11.37 -2.31 -24.68
CA CYS A 449 11.93 -2.52 -23.34
C CYS A 449 12.40 -3.98 -23.14
N SER A 450 13.35 -4.44 -23.96
CA SER A 450 13.88 -5.82 -23.91
C SER A 450 14.71 -6.13 -22.65
N GLU A 451 15.15 -5.10 -21.91
CA GLU A 451 15.88 -5.23 -20.64
C GLU A 451 14.99 -5.56 -19.43
N LEU A 452 13.66 -5.67 -19.60
CA LEU A 452 12.72 -5.96 -18.51
C LEU A 452 13.05 -7.26 -17.75
N GLN A 453 13.14 -7.13 -16.43
CA GLN A 453 13.41 -8.17 -15.44
C GLN A 453 12.22 -8.37 -14.50
N HIS A 454 11.44 -7.32 -14.25
CA HIS A 454 10.28 -7.35 -13.36
C HIS A 454 9.10 -6.62 -14.00
N LEU A 455 7.97 -7.31 -14.22
CA LEU A 455 6.78 -6.73 -14.82
C LEU A 455 5.53 -7.09 -14.01
N SER A 456 4.66 -6.11 -13.75
CA SER A 456 3.38 -6.32 -13.06
C SER A 456 2.23 -5.77 -13.88
N LEU A 457 1.32 -6.66 -14.29
CA LEU A 457 0.10 -6.39 -15.06
C LEU A 457 -1.16 -6.75 -14.25
N GLY A 458 -1.01 -7.03 -12.95
CA GLY A 458 -2.09 -7.50 -12.09
C GLY A 458 -3.31 -6.56 -12.10
N SER A 459 -4.50 -7.10 -12.33
CA SER A 459 -5.75 -6.35 -12.47
C SER A 459 -5.76 -5.27 -13.57
N CYS A 460 -4.91 -5.33 -14.61
CA CYS A 460 -5.02 -4.45 -15.77
C CYS A 460 -6.31 -4.74 -16.57
N VAL A 461 -7.12 -3.70 -16.81
CA VAL A 461 -8.52 -3.86 -17.28
C VAL A 461 -8.75 -3.64 -18.78
N MET A 462 -7.75 -3.18 -19.55
CA MET A 462 -7.85 -2.86 -20.99
C MET A 462 -6.92 -3.72 -21.88
N ILE A 463 -6.61 -4.93 -21.42
CA ILE A 463 -5.93 -5.97 -22.20
C ILE A 463 -6.96 -7.08 -22.48
N GLU A 464 -7.13 -7.44 -23.75
CA GLU A 464 -8.20 -8.34 -24.21
C GLU A 464 -7.67 -9.77 -24.43
N ASP A 465 -6.50 -9.86 -25.06
CA ASP A 465 -5.75 -11.07 -25.37
C ASP A 465 -4.41 -11.06 -24.62
N TYR A 466 -4.32 -11.87 -23.57
CA TYR A 466 -3.10 -12.03 -22.79
C TYR A 466 -2.16 -13.10 -23.36
N ASP A 467 -2.60 -13.95 -24.29
CA ASP A 467 -1.73 -14.93 -24.94
C ASP A 467 -0.79 -14.24 -25.93
N LEU A 468 -1.29 -13.26 -26.69
CA LEU A 468 -0.46 -12.40 -27.54
C LEU A 468 0.56 -11.59 -26.72
N ILE A 469 0.17 -11.11 -25.53
CA ILE A 469 1.07 -10.43 -24.58
C ILE A 469 2.13 -11.41 -24.04
N ALA A 470 1.74 -12.63 -23.68
CA ALA A 470 2.63 -13.68 -23.19
C ALA A 470 3.62 -14.17 -24.27
N SER A 471 3.16 -14.33 -25.50
CA SER A 471 3.97 -14.60 -26.69
C SER A 471 5.01 -13.51 -26.92
N MET A 472 4.61 -12.23 -26.87
CA MET A 472 5.52 -11.10 -27.05
C MET A 472 6.53 -10.94 -25.90
N MET A 473 6.14 -11.18 -24.65
CA MET A 473 7.09 -11.31 -23.52
C MET A 473 8.09 -12.43 -23.80
N GLY A 474 7.60 -13.63 -24.16
CA GLY A 474 8.42 -14.78 -24.51
C GLY A 474 9.38 -14.51 -25.68
N ALA A 475 8.97 -13.71 -26.67
CA ALA A 475 9.80 -13.34 -27.81
C ALA A 475 10.87 -12.29 -27.48
N LYS A 476 10.55 -11.28 -26.67
CA LYS A 476 11.35 -10.06 -26.50
C LYS A 476 12.05 -9.94 -25.13
N CYS A 477 11.34 -10.22 -24.04
CA CYS A 477 11.78 -9.93 -22.67
C CYS A 477 12.57 -11.12 -22.07
N LYS A 478 13.66 -11.50 -22.73
CA LYS A 478 14.48 -12.68 -22.36
C LYS A 478 15.13 -12.61 -20.97
N LYS A 479 15.14 -11.43 -20.35
CA LYS A 479 15.73 -11.14 -19.03
C LYS A 479 14.71 -11.18 -17.87
N LEU A 480 13.45 -11.51 -18.16
CA LEU A 480 12.36 -11.50 -17.19
C LEU A 480 12.56 -12.54 -16.08
N ARG A 481 12.60 -12.06 -14.82
CA ARG A 481 12.76 -12.82 -13.57
C ARG A 481 11.50 -12.85 -12.72
N SER A 482 10.71 -11.78 -12.73
CA SER A 482 9.44 -11.70 -11.98
C SER A 482 8.32 -11.19 -12.88
N LEU A 483 7.21 -11.90 -12.88
CA LEU A 483 6.03 -11.54 -13.65
C LEU A 483 4.75 -11.72 -12.83
N ASP A 484 4.00 -10.64 -12.68
CA ASP A 484 2.70 -10.62 -12.03
C ASP A 484 1.57 -10.51 -13.07
N LEU A 485 0.83 -11.62 -13.23
CA LEU A 485 -0.36 -11.74 -14.07
C LEU A 485 -1.66 -11.96 -13.24
N TRP A 486 -1.71 -11.46 -12.01
CA TRP A 486 -2.89 -11.59 -11.15
C TRP A 486 -4.16 -11.07 -11.85
N ARG A 487 -5.15 -11.94 -12.07
CA ARG A 487 -6.38 -11.64 -12.83
C ARG A 487 -6.20 -11.25 -14.28
N CYS A 488 -5.12 -11.68 -14.93
CA CYS A 488 -5.06 -11.67 -16.39
C CYS A 488 -6.14 -12.64 -16.92
N LYS A 489 -7.21 -12.05 -17.45
CA LYS A 489 -8.33 -12.78 -18.07
C LYS A 489 -7.86 -13.35 -19.40
N ASN A 490 -8.47 -14.43 -19.86
CA ASN A 490 -8.26 -14.97 -21.21
C ASN A 490 -6.82 -15.45 -21.52
N ILE A 491 -5.93 -15.60 -20.52
CA ILE A 491 -4.65 -16.30 -20.71
C ILE A 491 -4.88 -17.81 -20.70
N THR A 492 -4.30 -18.55 -21.64
CA THR A 492 -4.49 -19.99 -21.84
C THR A 492 -3.17 -20.76 -21.73
N GLU A 493 -3.19 -22.08 -21.94
CA GLU A 493 -1.99 -22.88 -22.11
C GLU A 493 -1.05 -22.38 -23.22
N SER A 494 -1.55 -21.72 -24.27
CA SER A 494 -0.69 -21.26 -25.39
C SER A 494 0.22 -20.13 -24.94
N GLY A 495 -0.35 -19.07 -24.37
CA GLY A 495 0.42 -17.95 -23.84
C GLY A 495 1.41 -18.39 -22.76
N ILE A 496 0.99 -19.27 -21.84
CA ILE A 496 1.87 -19.84 -20.80
C ILE A 496 3.00 -20.68 -21.43
N ALA A 497 2.72 -21.50 -22.44
CA ALA A 497 3.74 -22.32 -23.11
C ALA A 497 4.78 -21.47 -23.88
N GLU A 498 4.34 -20.40 -24.54
CA GLU A 498 5.22 -19.47 -25.26
C GLU A 498 6.06 -18.63 -24.30
N LEU A 499 5.44 -18.07 -23.25
CA LEU A 499 6.11 -17.36 -22.17
C LEU A 499 7.18 -18.22 -21.50
N ALA A 500 6.83 -19.43 -21.05
CA ALA A 500 7.75 -20.34 -20.37
C ALA A 500 8.88 -20.83 -21.30
N SER A 501 8.60 -21.00 -22.59
CA SER A 501 9.64 -21.28 -23.59
C SER A 501 10.60 -20.11 -23.81
N GLY A 502 10.10 -18.88 -23.69
CA GLY A 502 10.84 -17.66 -23.96
C GLY A 502 11.63 -17.08 -22.78
N CYS A 503 11.07 -17.14 -21.57
CA CYS A 503 11.55 -16.44 -20.36
C CYS A 503 12.05 -17.43 -19.29
N GLN A 504 13.03 -18.27 -19.66
CA GLN A 504 13.58 -19.35 -18.81
C GLN A 504 14.34 -18.86 -17.56
N LEU A 505 14.49 -17.54 -17.39
CA LEU A 505 15.06 -16.89 -16.21
C LEU A 505 14.00 -16.48 -15.17
N LEU A 506 12.72 -16.83 -15.37
CA LEU A 506 11.65 -16.58 -14.39
C LEU A 506 11.93 -17.31 -13.06
N GLU A 507 12.07 -16.51 -12.01
CA GLU A 507 12.19 -16.91 -10.61
C GLU A 507 10.86 -16.73 -9.87
N GLU A 508 9.99 -15.82 -10.32
CA GLU A 508 8.73 -15.48 -9.67
C GLU A 508 7.61 -15.34 -10.72
N LEU A 509 6.48 -16.00 -10.49
CA LEU A 509 5.33 -15.95 -11.37
C LEU A 509 4.01 -15.98 -10.58
N ASP A 510 3.17 -14.96 -10.76
CA ASP A 510 1.82 -14.90 -10.19
C ASP A 510 0.77 -15.11 -11.30
N LEU A 511 0.02 -16.22 -11.21
CA LEU A 511 -1.11 -16.59 -12.08
C LEU A 511 -2.42 -16.64 -11.27
N GLY A 512 -2.46 -15.95 -10.13
CA GLY A 512 -3.61 -15.93 -9.23
C GLY A 512 -4.86 -15.39 -9.93
N TRP A 513 -5.97 -16.09 -9.77
CA TRP A 513 -7.28 -15.75 -10.32
C TRP A 513 -7.32 -15.64 -11.87
N CYS A 514 -6.58 -16.51 -12.58
CA CYS A 514 -6.66 -16.69 -14.04
C CYS A 514 -7.61 -17.85 -14.41
N PRO A 515 -8.95 -17.64 -14.51
CA PRO A 515 -9.95 -18.72 -14.53
C PRO A 515 -9.93 -19.61 -15.78
N THR A 516 -9.18 -19.22 -16.81
CA THR A 516 -9.01 -19.95 -18.06
C THR A 516 -7.92 -21.02 -18.01
N LEU A 517 -7.04 -21.01 -17.00
CA LEU A 517 -5.96 -22.00 -16.87
C LEU A 517 -6.47 -23.33 -16.29
N GLN A 518 -6.17 -24.44 -16.97
CA GLN A 518 -6.66 -25.77 -16.60
C GLN A 518 -5.54 -26.82 -16.61
N SER A 519 -5.37 -27.53 -15.50
CA SER A 519 -4.47 -28.69 -15.39
C SER A 519 -4.65 -29.70 -16.55
N SER A 520 -5.88 -29.90 -17.00
CA SER A 520 -6.23 -30.80 -18.12
C SER A 520 -5.67 -30.41 -19.48
N THR A 521 -5.19 -29.17 -19.69
CA THR A 521 -4.45 -28.78 -20.91
C THR A 521 -2.93 -28.91 -20.73
N GLY A 522 -2.48 -29.38 -19.54
CA GLY A 522 -1.08 -29.60 -19.21
C GLY A 522 -0.27 -28.32 -18.93
N CYS A 523 -0.93 -27.15 -18.84
CA CYS A 523 -0.26 -25.84 -18.77
C CYS A 523 0.77 -25.74 -17.64
N PHE A 524 0.42 -26.16 -16.42
CA PHE A 524 1.32 -26.11 -15.27
C PHE A 524 2.45 -27.15 -15.37
N THR A 525 2.21 -28.34 -15.94
CA THR A 525 3.26 -29.34 -16.19
C THR A 525 4.28 -28.87 -17.23
N ASN A 526 3.84 -28.15 -18.26
CA ASN A 526 4.72 -27.57 -19.29
C ASN A 526 5.54 -26.41 -18.70
N LEU A 527 4.88 -25.52 -17.95
CA LEU A 527 5.52 -24.44 -17.18
C LEU A 527 6.62 -24.97 -16.26
N ALA A 528 6.34 -26.00 -15.44
CA ALA A 528 7.30 -26.58 -14.51
C ALA A 528 8.57 -27.10 -15.22
N ARG A 529 8.40 -27.90 -16.29
CA ARG A 529 9.51 -28.45 -17.09
C ARG A 529 10.32 -27.39 -17.85
N LYS A 530 9.78 -26.16 -18.01
CA LYS A 530 10.40 -25.05 -18.74
C LYS A 530 11.07 -24.02 -17.83
N LEU A 531 10.64 -23.92 -16.56
CA LEU A 531 11.08 -22.91 -15.59
C LEU A 531 11.75 -23.56 -14.35
N PRO A 532 12.95 -24.18 -14.48
CA PRO A 532 13.63 -24.83 -13.37
C PRO A 532 14.14 -23.85 -12.29
N ASN A 533 14.29 -22.57 -12.63
CA ASN A 533 14.75 -21.50 -11.74
C ASN A 533 13.64 -20.94 -10.83
N LEU A 534 12.41 -21.45 -10.94
CA LEU A 534 11.22 -20.90 -10.29
C LEU A 534 11.29 -21.05 -8.76
N GLN A 535 11.40 -19.92 -8.07
CA GLN A 535 11.41 -19.80 -6.60
C GLN A 535 10.03 -19.45 -6.04
N LYS A 536 9.18 -18.75 -6.79
CA LYS A 536 7.83 -18.35 -6.35
C LYS A 536 6.79 -18.62 -7.42
N LEU A 537 5.74 -19.34 -7.04
CA LEU A 537 4.59 -19.58 -7.90
C LEU A 537 3.28 -19.34 -7.13
N PHE A 538 2.42 -18.47 -7.65
CA PHE A 538 1.08 -18.25 -7.10
C PHE A 538 0.03 -18.76 -8.08
N LEU A 539 -0.69 -19.81 -7.67
CA LEU A 539 -1.81 -20.42 -8.39
C LEU A 539 -3.14 -20.16 -7.67
N THR A 540 -3.20 -19.13 -6.82
CA THR A 540 -4.37 -18.69 -6.04
C THR A 540 -5.67 -18.77 -6.87
N ALA A 541 -6.68 -19.46 -6.37
CA ALA A 541 -7.98 -19.69 -7.00
C ALA A 541 -8.01 -20.46 -8.35
N ASN A 542 -6.89 -21.04 -8.83
CA ASN A 542 -6.86 -21.92 -10.01
C ASN A 542 -7.39 -23.32 -9.64
N ARG A 543 -8.71 -23.44 -9.48
CA ARG A 543 -9.43 -24.63 -8.95
C ARG A 543 -9.11 -25.97 -9.63
N SER A 544 -8.52 -25.94 -10.82
CA SER A 544 -8.19 -27.06 -11.69
C SER A 544 -6.88 -27.79 -11.31
N VAL A 545 -5.98 -27.16 -10.56
CA VAL A 545 -4.67 -27.74 -10.19
C VAL A 545 -4.86 -29.06 -9.42
N CYS A 546 -4.07 -30.07 -9.80
CA CYS A 546 -4.13 -31.43 -9.26
C CYS A 546 -2.75 -31.99 -8.91
N ASP A 547 -2.72 -33.19 -8.32
CA ASP A 547 -1.50 -33.90 -7.95
C ASP A 547 -0.44 -33.95 -9.07
N THR A 548 -0.82 -34.18 -10.33
CA THR A 548 0.11 -34.22 -11.47
C THR A 548 0.88 -32.92 -11.64
N ASP A 549 0.25 -31.76 -11.40
CA ASP A 549 0.93 -30.46 -11.51
C ASP A 549 1.92 -30.26 -10.37
N ILE A 550 1.52 -30.66 -9.15
CA ILE A 550 2.34 -30.58 -7.93
C ILE A 550 3.56 -31.51 -8.04
N GLU A 551 3.38 -32.71 -8.60
CA GLU A 551 4.46 -33.67 -8.81
C GLU A 551 5.45 -33.24 -9.90
N GLU A 552 4.99 -32.56 -10.95
CA GLU A 552 5.89 -31.98 -11.96
C GLU A 552 6.62 -30.74 -11.43
N LEU A 553 5.98 -29.90 -10.60
CA LEU A 553 6.67 -28.83 -9.87
C LEU A 553 7.74 -29.41 -8.92
N ALA A 554 7.42 -30.49 -8.19
CA ALA A 554 8.35 -31.20 -7.32
C ALA A 554 9.52 -31.86 -8.08
N ALA A 555 9.32 -32.26 -9.34
CA ALA A 555 10.35 -32.88 -10.16
C ALA A 555 11.29 -31.86 -10.86
N ASN A 556 10.76 -30.71 -11.28
CA ASN A 556 11.48 -29.76 -12.14
C ASN A 556 11.87 -28.44 -11.44
N CYS A 557 11.11 -27.99 -10.44
CA CYS A 557 11.27 -26.68 -9.77
C CYS A 557 11.76 -26.86 -8.32
N THR A 558 12.88 -27.57 -8.13
CA THR A 558 13.43 -27.90 -6.80
C THR A 558 13.86 -26.68 -5.97
N HIS A 559 14.05 -25.52 -6.62
CA HIS A 559 14.35 -24.23 -5.99
C HIS A 559 13.11 -23.45 -5.49
N LEU A 560 11.90 -24.03 -5.55
CA LEU A 560 10.69 -23.40 -5.02
C LEU A 560 10.82 -23.07 -3.53
N ARG A 561 10.68 -21.77 -3.22
CA ARG A 561 10.70 -21.14 -1.89
C ARG A 561 9.32 -20.75 -1.40
N GLN A 562 8.39 -20.52 -2.33
CA GLN A 562 7.00 -20.13 -2.04
C GLN A 562 6.05 -20.71 -3.08
N LEU A 563 5.03 -21.44 -2.61
CA LEU A 563 3.93 -21.92 -3.45
C LEU A 563 2.59 -21.53 -2.81
N ASP A 564 1.70 -20.91 -3.58
CA ASP A 564 0.31 -20.68 -3.20
C ASP A 564 -0.59 -21.51 -4.13
N ILE A 565 -1.39 -22.40 -3.55
CA ILE A 565 -2.42 -23.20 -4.25
C ILE A 565 -3.80 -23.03 -3.59
N LEU A 566 -4.08 -21.82 -3.07
CA LEU A 566 -5.31 -21.48 -2.38
C LEU A 566 -6.55 -21.79 -3.24
N GLY A 567 -7.51 -22.52 -2.66
CA GLY A 567 -8.78 -22.85 -3.32
C GLY A 567 -8.71 -23.89 -4.43
N THR A 568 -7.59 -24.61 -4.56
CA THR A 568 -7.48 -25.80 -5.41
C THR A 568 -8.30 -26.97 -4.83
N ARG A 569 -8.64 -27.96 -5.66
CA ARG A 569 -9.59 -29.04 -5.28
C ARG A 569 -9.09 -30.45 -5.49
N MET A 570 -8.08 -30.63 -6.34
CA MET A 570 -7.60 -31.94 -6.81
C MET A 570 -6.19 -32.26 -6.32
N VAL A 571 -5.68 -31.50 -5.35
CA VAL A 571 -4.40 -31.73 -4.67
C VAL A 571 -4.64 -32.51 -3.37
N SER A 572 -3.96 -33.65 -3.22
CA SER A 572 -4.05 -34.56 -2.09
C SER A 572 -2.88 -34.40 -1.10
N PRO A 573 -2.98 -34.95 0.12
CA PRO A 573 -1.87 -34.96 1.09
C PRO A 573 -0.61 -35.71 0.63
N ALA A 574 -0.68 -36.51 -0.43
CA ALA A 574 0.45 -37.33 -0.91
C ALA A 574 1.38 -36.54 -1.83
N SER A 575 0.83 -35.81 -2.81
CA SER A 575 1.62 -34.95 -3.70
C SER A 575 2.30 -33.82 -2.94
N LEU A 576 1.64 -33.27 -1.91
CA LEU A 576 2.25 -32.27 -1.02
C LEU A 576 3.47 -32.80 -0.27
N ARG A 577 3.47 -34.06 0.19
CA ARG A 577 4.68 -34.66 0.79
C ARG A 577 5.80 -34.77 -0.23
N LYS A 578 5.51 -35.26 -1.44
CA LYS A 578 6.48 -35.34 -2.53
C LYS A 578 7.06 -33.96 -2.90
N LEU A 579 6.25 -32.89 -2.87
CA LEU A 579 6.71 -31.50 -3.02
C LEU A 579 7.65 -31.08 -1.88
N LEU A 580 7.24 -31.28 -0.62
CA LEU A 580 8.02 -30.95 0.59
C LEU A 580 9.32 -31.79 0.70
N GLU A 581 9.32 -32.99 0.12
CA GLU A 581 10.47 -33.87 0.02
C GLU A 581 11.46 -33.43 -1.06
N SER A 582 11.00 -32.93 -2.21
CA SER A 582 11.88 -32.41 -3.28
C SER A 582 12.37 -30.98 -3.04
N CYS A 583 11.47 -30.04 -2.76
CA CYS A 583 11.75 -28.61 -2.73
C CYS A 583 12.32 -28.19 -1.37
N LYS A 584 13.61 -28.48 -1.12
CA LYS A 584 14.26 -28.23 0.18
C LYS A 584 14.35 -26.76 0.60
N ASP A 585 14.27 -25.85 -0.37
CA ASP A 585 14.25 -24.39 -0.17
C ASP A 585 12.84 -23.86 0.21
N LEU A 586 11.79 -24.71 0.19
CA LEU A 586 10.41 -24.28 0.39
C LEU A 586 10.21 -23.73 1.81
N SER A 587 9.68 -22.51 1.90
CA SER A 587 9.55 -21.75 3.16
C SER A 587 8.13 -21.31 3.47
N LEU A 588 7.25 -21.29 2.46
CA LEU A 588 5.84 -20.93 2.57
C LEU A 588 5.03 -21.77 1.58
N LEU A 589 4.00 -22.45 2.08
CA LEU A 589 3.07 -23.24 1.27
C LEU A 589 1.64 -22.88 1.69
N ASP A 590 0.87 -22.24 0.81
CA ASP A 590 -0.53 -21.90 1.11
C ASP A 590 -1.51 -22.96 0.56
N VAL A 591 -2.19 -23.65 1.49
CA VAL A 591 -3.22 -24.67 1.24
C VAL A 591 -4.60 -24.23 1.77
N SER A 592 -4.80 -22.92 1.92
CA SER A 592 -6.09 -22.33 2.27
C SER A 592 -7.18 -22.76 1.27
N PHE A 593 -8.38 -23.05 1.78
CA PHE A 593 -9.50 -23.57 0.97
C PHE A 593 -9.25 -24.83 0.12
N CYS A 594 -8.12 -25.53 0.29
CA CYS A 594 -7.86 -26.80 -0.39
C CYS A 594 -8.76 -27.90 0.19
N SER A 595 -9.66 -28.45 -0.63
CA SER A 595 -10.78 -29.28 -0.15
C SER A 595 -10.41 -30.68 0.36
N GLN A 596 -9.22 -31.19 0.04
CA GLN A 596 -8.71 -32.48 0.52
C GLN A 596 -7.67 -32.35 1.65
N ILE A 597 -7.29 -31.12 2.01
CA ILE A 597 -6.23 -30.83 2.97
C ILE A 597 -6.89 -30.25 4.23
N ASP A 598 -7.17 -31.10 5.23
CA ASP A 598 -7.77 -30.67 6.49
C ASP A 598 -6.72 -30.13 7.49
N ASN A 599 -7.17 -29.69 8.68
CA ASN A 599 -6.25 -29.17 9.71
C ASN A 599 -5.36 -30.27 10.31
N ARG A 600 -5.76 -31.55 10.25
CA ARG A 600 -4.96 -32.67 10.76
C ARG A 600 -3.79 -32.94 9.82
N VAL A 601 -4.04 -32.93 8.52
CA VAL A 601 -2.99 -33.00 7.48
C VAL A 601 -1.99 -31.86 7.65
N VAL A 602 -2.45 -30.62 7.84
CA VAL A 602 -1.54 -29.47 8.01
C VAL A 602 -0.70 -29.59 9.28
N LEU A 603 -1.26 -30.04 10.40
CA LEU A 603 -0.50 -30.31 11.63
C LEU A 603 0.54 -31.42 11.42
N GLU A 604 0.19 -32.49 10.71
CA GLU A 604 1.10 -33.60 10.42
C GLU A 604 2.24 -33.17 9.46
N LEU A 605 1.94 -32.39 8.43
CA LEU A 605 2.96 -31.85 7.52
C LEU A 605 3.88 -30.87 8.24
N ASN A 606 3.34 -29.96 9.08
CA ASN A 606 4.17 -29.04 9.87
C ASN A 606 5.07 -29.78 10.88
N ALA A 607 4.64 -30.93 11.42
CA ALA A 607 5.47 -31.76 12.30
C ALA A 607 6.63 -32.45 11.55
N ASN A 608 6.41 -32.85 10.30
CA ASN A 608 7.44 -33.48 9.44
C ASN A 608 8.37 -32.45 8.76
N PHE A 609 7.88 -31.24 8.48
CA PHE A 609 8.58 -30.20 7.72
C PHE A 609 8.59 -28.85 8.47
N PRO A 610 9.18 -28.76 9.68
CA PRO A 610 9.04 -27.60 10.58
C PRO A 610 9.65 -26.28 10.07
N ASN A 611 10.46 -26.32 9.01
CA ASN A 611 11.02 -25.13 8.37
C ASN A 611 10.07 -24.49 7.33
N VAL A 612 8.98 -25.19 6.96
CA VAL A 612 8.02 -24.74 5.96
C VAL A 612 6.80 -24.16 6.66
N PHE A 613 6.47 -22.89 6.42
CA PHE A 613 5.26 -22.30 6.98
C PHE A 613 4.04 -22.67 6.13
N ILE A 614 3.44 -23.83 6.43
CA ILE A 614 2.25 -24.34 5.74
C ILE A 614 1.02 -23.61 6.29
N LYS A 615 0.47 -22.71 5.48
CA LYS A 615 -0.69 -21.87 5.83
C LYS A 615 -1.99 -22.54 5.43
N LYS A 616 -2.99 -22.43 6.30
CA LYS A 616 -4.37 -22.83 5.98
C LYS A 616 -5.36 -21.90 6.67
N SER A 617 -6.15 -21.22 5.84
CA SER A 617 -7.22 -20.34 6.27
C SER A 617 -8.40 -21.09 6.89
N PHE A 618 -9.16 -20.40 7.76
CA PHE A 618 -10.28 -20.96 8.53
C PHE A 618 -11.48 -20.00 8.58
N THR A 619 -12.65 -20.52 8.93
CA THR A 619 -13.84 -19.75 9.34
C THR A 619 -14.38 -20.31 10.65
N GLN A 620 -14.76 -19.43 11.59
CA GLN A 620 -15.38 -19.76 12.89
C GLN A 620 -16.75 -19.07 13.00
#